data_AF-A0A932X372-F1
#
_entry.id   AF-A0A932X372-F1
#
_cell.length_a   1.000
_cell.length_b   1.000
_cell.length_c   1.000
_cell.angle_alpha   90.00
_cell.angle_beta   90.00
_cell.angle_gamma   90.00
#
_symmetry.space_group_name_H-M   'P 1'
#
loop_
_entity.id
_entity.type
_entity.pdbx_description
1 polymer ?
#
loop_
_entity_poly.entity_id
_entity_poly.type
_entity_poly.pdbx_seq_one_letter_code
_entity_poly.pdbx_strand_id
1 'polypeptide(L)'
;MEEIGVSPSPFRMRALALLRDKRVWAALLAAAVLLTAAVVWAAGSYHRAQARNGLNEFAPFANPALELMFPRLVIENEASRKILDAGIRDGMWTLHARGGTPPSLEVRLTNEGQRWFSGVGDQIVATFTAGTREATRIEELEDIFPSRRVRFRYRWTQYQSASAVLGAGLPEIGQEQEGEALFLYENGQWRPMHWTTPAFDEAVDQFKSLEPAPR
;
A
#
# COMPACT_ATOMS: atom_id res chain seq x y z
N MET A 1 1.05 -3.51 86.08
CA MET A 1 1.31 -3.21 84.66
C MET A 1 1.42 -4.56 83.97
N GLU A 2 0.37 -4.96 83.26
CA GLU A 2 0.25 -6.28 82.62
C GLU A 2 0.66 -6.11 81.15
N GLU A 3 1.77 -6.74 80.75
CA GLU A 3 2.22 -6.76 79.35
C GLU A 3 1.29 -7.67 78.53
N ILE A 4 0.49 -7.05 77.66
CA ILE A 4 -0.31 -7.77 76.66
C ILE A 4 0.65 -8.24 75.56
N GLY A 5 1.10 -9.49 75.66
CA GLY A 5 1.84 -10.19 74.62
C GLY A 5 0.95 -10.43 73.39
N VAL A 6 1.09 -9.59 72.37
CA VAL A 6 0.42 -9.77 71.08
C VAL A 6 1.04 -10.98 70.36
N SER A 7 0.36 -12.12 70.42
CA SER A 7 0.75 -13.32 69.67
C SER A 7 0.66 -13.06 68.15
N PRO A 8 1.74 -13.27 67.37
CA PRO A 8 1.72 -13.02 65.95
C PRO A 8 0.78 -14.00 65.24
N SER A 9 -0.17 -13.46 64.48
CA SER A 9 -1.21 -14.24 63.80
C SER A 9 -0.62 -15.30 62.85
N PRO A 10 -1.23 -16.51 62.75
CA PRO A 10 -0.72 -17.62 61.94
C PRO A 10 -0.64 -17.32 60.43
N PHE A 11 -1.33 -16.26 59.98
CA PHE A 11 -1.19 -15.72 58.63
C PHE A 11 0.20 -15.15 58.34
N ARG A 12 0.85 -14.52 59.32
CA ARG A 12 2.20 -13.93 59.15
C ARG A 12 3.29 -15.01 59.04
N MET A 13 3.16 -16.14 59.73
CA MET A 13 4.13 -17.23 59.64
C MET A 13 4.09 -17.98 58.30
N ARG A 14 2.90 -18.17 57.71
CA ARG A 14 2.77 -18.80 56.38
C ARG A 14 3.28 -17.91 55.24
N ALA A 15 3.10 -16.59 55.34
CA ALA A 15 3.63 -15.64 54.36
C ALA A 15 5.17 -15.64 54.31
N LEU A 16 5.83 -15.74 55.47
CA LEU A 16 7.30 -15.80 55.57
C LEU A 16 7.89 -17.12 55.01
N ALA A 17 7.16 -18.24 55.11
CA ALA A 17 7.59 -19.52 54.54
C ALA A 17 7.49 -19.54 53.01
N LEU A 18 6.44 -18.93 52.43
CA LEU A 18 6.26 -18.79 50.98
C LEU A 18 7.32 -17.89 50.33
N LEU A 19 7.80 -16.86 51.03
CA LEU A 19 8.86 -15.95 50.55
C LEU A 19 10.24 -16.62 50.42
N ARG A 20 10.46 -17.78 51.04
CA ARG A 20 11.74 -18.51 51.01
C ARG A 20 11.75 -19.67 50.01
N ASP A 21 10.61 -20.00 49.41
CA ASP A 21 10.51 -21.09 48.45
C ASP A 21 10.97 -20.63 47.05
N LYS A 22 12.09 -21.20 46.59
CA LYS A 22 12.67 -20.93 45.27
C LYS A 22 11.69 -21.24 44.14
N ARG A 23 10.74 -22.17 44.34
CA ARG A 23 9.73 -22.53 43.35
C ARG A 23 8.70 -21.42 43.15
N VAL A 24 8.33 -20.72 44.23
CA VAL A 24 7.41 -19.57 44.17
C VAL A 24 8.05 -18.43 43.40
N TRP A 25 9.33 -18.11 43.69
CA TRP A 25 10.07 -17.10 42.93
C TRP A 25 10.28 -17.47 41.47
N ALA A 26 10.60 -18.74 41.17
CA ALA A 26 10.70 -19.22 39.79
C ALA A 26 9.38 -19.10 39.03
N ALA A 27 8.25 -19.45 39.67
CA ALA A 27 6.92 -19.31 39.08
C ALA A 27 6.55 -17.83 38.86
N LEU A 28 6.89 -16.94 39.79
CA LEU A 28 6.67 -15.49 39.64
C LEU A 28 7.51 -14.90 38.50
N LEU A 29 8.78 -15.29 38.39
CA LEU A 29 9.65 -14.86 37.29
C LEU A 29 9.13 -15.37 35.94
N ALA A 30 8.73 -16.64 35.86
CA ALA A 30 8.14 -17.20 34.65
C ALA A 30 6.85 -16.47 34.25
N ALA A 31 5.96 -16.19 35.21
CA ALA A 31 4.74 -15.42 34.98
C ALA A 31 5.05 -13.99 34.51
N ALA A 32 6.05 -13.32 35.11
CA ALA A 32 6.47 -11.99 34.69
C ALA A 32 6.99 -11.98 33.25
N VAL A 33 7.82 -12.96 32.86
CA VAL A 33 8.33 -13.11 31.49
C VAL A 33 7.21 -13.36 30.49
N LEU A 34 6.25 -14.23 30.83
CA LEU A 34 5.09 -14.48 29.97
C LEU A 34 4.22 -13.23 29.82
N LEU A 35 4.02 -12.48 30.89
CA LEU A 35 3.24 -11.24 30.86
C LEU A 35 3.94 -10.16 30.02
N THR A 36 5.26 -9.98 30.15
CA THR A 36 5.99 -9.03 29.31
C THR A 36 5.97 -9.42 27.84
N ALA A 37 6.16 -10.71 27.53
CA ALA A 37 6.05 -11.22 26.17
C ALA A 37 4.64 -10.98 25.58
N ALA A 38 3.59 -11.21 26.37
CA ALA A 38 2.21 -10.97 25.97
C ALA A 38 1.93 -9.47 25.71
N VAL A 39 2.45 -8.58 26.56
CA VAL A 39 2.31 -7.13 26.39
C VAL A 39 3.03 -6.64 25.12
N VAL A 40 4.28 -7.07 24.91
CA VAL A 40 5.05 -6.71 23.70
C VAL A 40 4.35 -7.22 22.44
N TRP A 41 3.85 -8.46 22.47
CA TRP A 41 3.10 -9.02 21.35
C TRP A 41 1.80 -8.25 21.08
N ALA A 42 1.02 -7.93 22.12
CA ALA A 42 -0.23 -7.19 21.99
C ALA A 42 0.00 -5.78 21.44
N ALA A 43 1.03 -5.08 21.93
CA ALA A 43 1.42 -3.76 21.43
C ALA A 43 1.82 -3.82 19.94
N GLY A 44 2.67 -4.79 19.57
CA GLY A 44 3.08 -4.99 18.18
C GLY A 44 1.91 -5.35 17.25
N SER A 45 0.96 -6.17 17.72
CA SER A 45 -0.24 -6.50 16.96
C SER A 45 -1.16 -5.28 16.77
N TYR A 46 -1.32 -4.48 17.82
CA TYR A 46 -2.09 -3.24 17.77
C TYR A 46 -1.50 -2.25 16.77
N HIS A 47 -0.18 -2.03 16.80
CA HIS A 47 0.49 -1.12 15.86
C HIS A 47 0.37 -1.58 14.40
N ARG A 48 0.45 -2.89 14.13
CA ARG A 48 0.22 -3.43 12.78
C ARG A 48 -1.22 -3.21 12.33
N ALA A 49 -2.20 -3.47 13.19
CA ALA A 49 -3.61 -3.23 12.87
C ALA A 49 -3.88 -1.74 12.61
N GLN A 50 -3.30 -0.86 13.43
CA GLN A 50 -3.40 0.59 13.26
C GLN A 50 -2.81 1.05 11.93
N ALA A 51 -1.61 0.58 11.56
CA ALA A 51 -0.99 0.94 10.29
C ALA A 51 -1.80 0.45 9.08
N ARG A 52 -2.29 -0.80 9.13
CA ARG A 52 -3.16 -1.34 8.07
C ARG A 52 -4.44 -0.53 7.92
N ASN A 53 -5.14 -0.26 9.03
CA ASN A 53 -6.37 0.52 8.99
C ASN A 53 -6.09 1.94 8.52
N GLY A 54 -4.98 2.55 8.96
CA GLY A 54 -4.54 3.86 8.52
C GLY A 54 -4.30 3.95 7.02
N LEU A 55 -3.74 2.91 6.38
CA LEU A 55 -3.66 2.82 4.92
C LEU A 55 -5.06 2.74 4.29
N ASN A 56 -5.91 1.83 4.75
CA ASN A 56 -7.23 1.57 4.17
C ASN A 56 -8.22 2.74 4.33
N GLU A 57 -8.09 3.52 5.40
CA GLU A 57 -8.88 4.73 5.63
C GLU A 57 -8.35 5.93 4.82
N PHE A 58 -7.10 5.87 4.36
CA PHE A 58 -6.49 6.95 3.60
C PHE A 58 -6.89 6.89 2.12
N ALA A 59 -7.80 7.78 1.72
CA ALA A 59 -8.38 7.77 0.38
C ALA A 59 -7.36 7.77 -0.77
N PRO A 60 -6.25 8.55 -0.74
CA PRO A 60 -5.24 8.48 -1.80
C PRO A 60 -4.53 7.12 -1.94
N PHE A 61 -4.46 6.33 -0.86
CA PHE A 61 -3.98 4.96 -0.95
C PHE A 61 -5.08 4.03 -1.46
N ALA A 62 -6.27 4.07 -0.86
CA ALA A 62 -7.36 3.14 -1.16
C ALA A 62 -7.91 3.32 -2.58
N ASN A 63 -8.00 4.57 -3.04
CA ASN A 63 -8.53 4.96 -4.35
C ASN A 63 -7.56 5.94 -5.02
N PRO A 64 -6.40 5.47 -5.52
CA PRO A 64 -5.37 6.35 -6.04
C PRO A 64 -5.84 7.06 -7.31
N ALA A 65 -5.55 8.35 -7.41
CA ALA A 65 -5.69 9.09 -8.66
C ALA A 65 -4.61 8.63 -9.65
N LEU A 66 -5.01 8.45 -10.90
CA LEU A 66 -4.14 8.14 -12.01
C LEU A 66 -4.17 9.30 -13.00
N GLU A 67 -2.99 9.84 -13.27
CA GLU A 67 -2.76 10.87 -14.27
C GLU A 67 -1.94 10.25 -15.40
N LEU A 68 -2.55 10.17 -16.58
CA LEU A 68 -1.92 9.70 -17.80
C LEU A 68 -1.77 10.85 -18.79
N MET A 69 -0.58 10.97 -19.34
CA MET A 69 -0.25 11.89 -20.42
C MET A 69 0.68 11.19 -21.39
N PHE A 70 0.31 11.12 -22.66
CA PHE A 70 1.10 10.45 -23.68
C PHE A 70 0.94 11.12 -25.04
N PRO A 71 1.90 10.94 -25.97
CA PRO A 71 1.84 11.56 -27.29
C PRO A 71 0.67 11.03 -28.13
N ARG A 72 0.02 11.92 -28.87
CA ARG A 72 -0.98 11.55 -29.88
C ARG A 72 -0.34 10.88 -31.10
N LEU A 73 0.88 11.29 -31.44
CA LEU A 73 1.69 10.69 -32.50
C LEU A 73 2.86 9.96 -31.84
N VAL A 74 2.90 8.64 -32.00
CA VAL A 74 3.97 7.80 -31.44
C VAL A 74 4.79 7.17 -32.54
N ILE A 75 6.06 6.89 -32.27
CA ILE A 75 6.91 6.16 -33.22
C ILE A 75 6.32 4.75 -33.43
N GLU A 76 6.24 4.35 -34.69
CA GLU A 76 5.78 3.01 -35.05
C GLU A 76 6.89 1.99 -34.79
N ASN A 77 6.77 1.29 -33.67
CA ASN A 77 7.60 0.14 -33.33
C ASN A 77 6.76 -0.91 -32.57
N GLU A 78 7.33 -2.10 -32.35
CA GLU A 78 6.63 -3.20 -31.67
C GLU A 78 6.25 -2.85 -30.22
N ALA A 79 7.12 -2.14 -29.50
CA ALA A 79 6.87 -1.73 -28.11
C ALA A 79 5.68 -0.78 -28.00
N SER A 80 5.64 0.28 -28.83
CA SER A 80 4.52 1.23 -28.91
C SER A 80 3.22 0.53 -29.26
N ARG A 81 3.25 -0.39 -30.23
CA ARG A 81 2.05 -1.18 -30.59
C ARG A 81 1.56 -2.02 -29.42
N LYS A 82 2.47 -2.72 -28.72
CA LYS A 82 2.14 -3.56 -27.57
C LYS A 82 1.50 -2.76 -26.42
N ILE A 83 2.03 -1.57 -26.12
CA ILE A 83 1.48 -0.68 -25.09
C ILE A 83 0.08 -0.20 -25.50
N LEU A 84 -0.09 0.25 -26.75
CA LEU A 84 -1.34 0.84 -27.22
C LEU A 84 -2.43 -0.20 -27.54
N ASP A 85 -2.08 -1.46 -27.73
CA ASP A 85 -3.03 -2.54 -28.08
C ASP A 85 -4.11 -2.72 -27.00
N ALA A 86 -3.77 -2.52 -25.72
CA ALA A 86 -4.74 -2.59 -24.63
C ALA A 86 -5.90 -1.60 -24.81
N GLY A 87 -5.61 -0.33 -25.10
CA GLY A 87 -6.68 0.64 -25.36
C GLY A 87 -7.41 0.45 -26.68
N ILE A 88 -6.86 -0.31 -27.64
CA ILE A 88 -7.63 -0.75 -28.82
C ILE A 88 -8.63 -1.83 -28.42
N ARG A 89 -8.18 -2.85 -27.67
CA ARG A 89 -9.02 -3.96 -27.20
C ARG A 89 -10.19 -3.47 -26.34
N ASP A 90 -9.95 -2.45 -25.53
CA ASP A 90 -10.98 -1.83 -24.68
C ASP A 90 -11.76 -0.72 -25.40
N GLY A 91 -11.56 -0.54 -26.70
CA GLY A 91 -12.32 0.41 -27.50
C GLY A 91 -12.07 1.88 -27.15
N MET A 92 -10.97 2.22 -26.47
CA MET A 92 -10.62 3.59 -26.09
C MET A 92 -10.08 4.39 -27.28
N TRP A 93 -9.36 3.74 -28.19
CA TRP A 93 -8.82 4.41 -29.38
C TRP A 93 -8.62 3.48 -30.56
N THR A 94 -8.41 4.09 -31.72
CA THR A 94 -7.92 3.43 -32.93
C THR A 94 -6.54 3.95 -33.29
N LEU A 95 -5.72 3.09 -33.89
CA LEU A 95 -4.40 3.47 -34.40
C LEU A 95 -4.46 3.66 -35.91
N HIS A 96 -3.97 4.79 -36.38
CA HIS A 96 -3.86 5.10 -37.79
C HIS A 96 -2.40 5.25 -38.17
N ALA A 97 -1.91 4.38 -39.06
CA ALA A 97 -0.57 4.50 -39.60
C ALA A 97 -0.45 5.80 -40.40
N ARG A 98 0.63 6.55 -40.15
CA ARG A 98 1.06 7.66 -40.99
C ARG A 98 2.38 7.33 -41.65
N GLY A 99 2.45 7.60 -42.94
CA GLY A 99 3.72 7.64 -43.66
C GLY A 99 4.65 8.71 -43.06
N GLY A 100 5.95 8.44 -43.08
CA GLY A 100 6.98 9.31 -42.52
C GLY A 100 8.29 8.55 -42.32
N THR A 101 9.36 9.29 -41.98
CA THR A 101 10.66 8.71 -41.63
C THR A 101 11.12 9.30 -40.30
N PRO A 102 10.96 8.60 -39.16
CA PRO A 102 10.43 7.25 -39.01
C PRO A 102 8.90 7.16 -39.21
N PRO A 103 8.38 5.95 -39.52
CA PRO A 103 6.93 5.70 -39.55
C PRO A 103 6.31 5.97 -38.17
N SER A 104 5.05 6.39 -38.16
CA SER A 104 4.36 6.79 -36.93
C SER A 104 2.92 6.31 -36.87
N LEU A 105 2.40 6.18 -35.65
CA LEU A 105 1.02 5.84 -35.37
C LEU A 105 0.32 7.04 -34.76
N GLU A 106 -0.77 7.49 -35.39
CA GLU A 106 -1.67 8.46 -34.79
C GLU A 106 -2.72 7.73 -33.95
N VAL A 107 -2.73 8.03 -32.64
CA VAL A 107 -3.77 7.58 -31.72
C VAL A 107 -4.99 8.49 -31.87
N ARG A 108 -6.15 7.90 -32.19
CA ARG A 108 -7.42 8.61 -32.28
C ARG A 108 -8.42 8.06 -31.27
N LEU A 109 -8.86 8.92 -30.36
CA LEU A 109 -9.87 8.56 -29.36
C LEU A 109 -11.19 8.22 -30.03
N THR A 110 -11.81 7.13 -29.58
CA THR A 110 -13.19 6.79 -29.94
C THR A 110 -14.18 7.62 -29.11
N ASN A 111 -15.48 7.49 -29.39
CA ASN A 111 -16.52 8.12 -28.55
C ASN A 111 -16.47 7.64 -27.10
N GLU A 112 -16.04 6.39 -26.87
CA GLU A 112 -15.86 5.84 -25.53
C GLU A 112 -14.59 6.39 -24.88
N GLY A 113 -13.46 6.39 -25.60
CA GLY A 113 -12.21 6.97 -25.11
C GLY A 113 -12.33 8.44 -24.74
N GLN A 114 -13.12 9.22 -25.49
CA GLN A 114 -13.37 10.63 -25.19
C GLN A 114 -14.08 10.90 -23.85
N ARG A 115 -14.69 9.86 -23.23
CA ARG A 115 -15.27 10.00 -21.88
C ARG A 115 -14.22 10.05 -20.78
N TRP A 116 -13.03 9.50 -21.05
CA TRP A 116 -11.95 9.35 -20.07
C TRP A 116 -10.71 10.15 -20.44
N PHE A 117 -10.44 10.29 -21.73
CA PHE A 117 -9.26 10.91 -22.31
C PHE A 117 -9.63 12.13 -23.13
N SER A 118 -8.74 13.12 -23.13
CA SER A 118 -8.88 14.35 -23.92
C SER A 118 -7.62 14.58 -24.76
N GLY A 119 -7.80 15.00 -26.01
CA GLY A 119 -6.69 15.47 -26.83
C GLY A 119 -6.39 16.94 -26.54
N VAL A 120 -5.17 17.25 -26.10
CA VAL A 120 -4.68 18.61 -25.85
C VAL A 120 -3.44 18.82 -26.69
N GLY A 121 -3.58 19.57 -27.80
CA GLY A 121 -2.50 19.75 -28.76
C GLY A 121 -2.05 18.42 -29.39
N ASP A 122 -0.79 18.05 -29.19
CA ASP A 122 -0.17 16.80 -29.63
C ASP A 122 -0.12 15.71 -28.55
N GLN A 123 -0.82 15.91 -27.44
CA GLN A 123 -0.90 14.95 -26.34
C GLN A 123 -2.32 14.47 -26.11
N ILE A 124 -2.43 13.29 -25.52
CA ILE A 124 -3.65 12.74 -24.93
C ILE A 124 -3.44 12.72 -23.42
N VAL A 125 -4.40 13.30 -22.69
CA VAL A 125 -4.37 13.43 -21.24
C VAL A 125 -5.61 12.83 -20.59
N ALA A 126 -5.46 12.31 -19.39
CA ALA A 126 -6.57 11.83 -18.57
C ALA A 126 -6.23 11.91 -17.07
N THR A 127 -7.25 12.20 -16.28
CA THR A 127 -7.20 12.14 -14.82
C THR A 127 -8.43 11.40 -14.32
N PHE A 128 -8.25 10.25 -13.69
CA PHE A 128 -9.32 9.44 -13.13
C PHE A 128 -8.81 8.60 -11.96
N THR A 129 -9.70 8.01 -11.17
CA THR A 129 -9.31 7.05 -10.13
C THR A 129 -8.86 5.74 -10.77
N ALA A 130 -7.69 5.20 -10.42
CA ALA A 130 -7.18 3.97 -11.01
C ALA A 130 -8.05 2.74 -10.69
N GLY A 131 -8.64 2.73 -9.50
CA GLY A 131 -9.42 1.62 -8.97
C GLY A 131 -9.47 1.68 -7.45
N THR A 132 -9.77 0.54 -6.84
CA THR A 132 -9.79 0.37 -5.39
C THR A 132 -8.82 -0.74 -4.98
N ARG A 133 -8.05 -0.47 -3.93
CA ARG A 133 -7.12 -1.42 -3.32
C ARG A 133 -7.18 -1.37 -1.80
N GLU A 134 -6.77 -2.45 -1.18
CA GLU A 134 -6.72 -2.58 0.28
C GLU A 134 -5.41 -3.22 0.74
N ALA A 135 -4.85 -2.70 1.83
CA ALA A 135 -3.78 -3.34 2.58
C ALA A 135 -4.36 -4.51 3.38
N THR A 136 -3.81 -5.72 3.17
CA THR A 136 -4.26 -6.96 3.80
C THR A 136 -3.47 -7.26 5.07
N ARG A 137 -2.16 -7.05 5.03
CA ARG A 137 -1.23 -7.41 6.12
C ARG A 137 -0.06 -6.43 6.22
N ILE A 138 0.41 -6.19 7.45
CA ILE A 138 1.69 -5.51 7.70
C ILE A 138 2.75 -6.57 7.97
N GLU A 139 3.82 -6.57 7.19
CA GLU A 139 4.94 -7.51 7.33
C GLU A 139 5.96 -6.95 8.32
N GLU A 140 6.39 -5.71 8.09
CA GLU A 140 7.44 -5.08 8.88
C GLU A 140 7.04 -3.67 9.32
N LEU A 141 7.46 -3.32 10.53
CA LEU A 141 7.30 -2.02 11.14
C LEU A 141 8.68 -1.59 11.65
N GLU A 142 9.20 -0.50 11.11
CA GLU A 142 10.47 0.10 11.52
C GLU A 142 10.18 1.52 12.03
N ASP A 143 10.39 1.74 13.32
CA ASP A 143 10.21 3.06 13.95
C ASP A 143 11.47 3.91 13.71
N ILE A 144 11.32 5.00 12.94
CA ILE A 144 12.39 5.95 12.60
C ILE A 144 11.90 7.35 13.01
N PHE A 145 11.82 7.61 14.32
CA PHE A 145 11.18 8.81 14.87
C PHE A 145 11.66 10.11 14.18
N PRO A 146 10.75 11.00 13.75
CA PRO A 146 9.28 11.02 13.98
C PRO A 146 8.44 10.23 12.97
N SER A 147 9.09 9.43 12.13
CA SER A 147 8.47 8.63 11.08
C SER A 147 8.45 7.13 11.42
N ARG A 148 7.70 6.37 10.63
CA ARG A 148 7.64 4.91 10.71
C ARG A 148 7.57 4.35 9.31
N ARG A 149 8.52 3.50 8.95
CA ARG A 149 8.49 2.75 7.69
C ARG A 149 7.69 1.47 7.89
N VAL A 150 6.80 1.19 6.95
CA VAL A 150 5.87 0.07 6.98
C VAL A 150 5.98 -0.69 5.67
N ARG A 151 6.34 -1.97 5.73
CA ARG A 151 6.21 -2.89 4.60
C ARG A 151 4.92 -3.68 4.75
N PHE A 152 4.13 -3.73 3.69
CA PHE A 152 2.79 -4.29 3.75
C PHE A 152 2.45 -5.07 2.48
N ARG A 153 1.49 -6.00 2.61
CA ARG A 153 0.81 -6.64 1.50
C ARG A 153 -0.48 -5.90 1.22
N TYR A 154 -0.78 -5.71 -0.06
CA TYR A 154 -2.04 -5.15 -0.51
C TYR A 154 -2.55 -5.91 -1.73
N ARG A 155 -3.81 -5.71 -2.08
CA ARG A 155 -4.40 -6.25 -3.30
C ARG A 155 -5.34 -5.24 -3.92
N TRP A 156 -5.46 -5.30 -5.24
CA TRP A 156 -6.52 -4.59 -5.96
C TRP A 156 -7.82 -5.38 -5.85
N THR A 157 -8.91 -4.69 -5.53
CA THR A 157 -10.25 -5.28 -5.49
C THR A 157 -11.03 -4.97 -6.76
N GLN A 158 -10.75 -3.82 -7.37
CA GLN A 158 -11.40 -3.35 -8.58
C GLN A 158 -10.48 -2.38 -9.32
N TYR A 159 -10.53 -2.41 -10.66
CA TYR A 159 -10.00 -1.34 -11.51
C TYR A 159 -11.12 -0.50 -12.08
N GLN A 160 -10.83 0.78 -12.28
CA GLN A 160 -11.66 1.65 -13.12
C GLN A 160 -11.53 1.21 -14.58
N SER A 161 -12.61 1.29 -15.36
CA SER A 161 -12.62 0.85 -16.76
C SER A 161 -11.50 1.47 -17.60
N ALA A 162 -11.19 2.75 -17.38
CA ALA A 162 -10.14 3.47 -18.10
C ALA A 162 -8.72 3.00 -17.78
N SER A 163 -8.49 2.35 -16.63
CA SER A 163 -7.18 1.81 -16.23
C SER A 163 -6.75 0.63 -17.09
N ALA A 164 -7.70 -0.05 -17.73
CA ALA A 164 -7.43 -1.24 -18.54
C ALA A 164 -6.51 -0.96 -19.74
N VAL A 165 -6.34 0.31 -20.12
CA VAL A 165 -5.33 0.76 -21.10
C VAL A 165 -3.88 0.46 -20.69
N LEU A 166 -3.61 0.24 -19.40
CA LEU A 166 -2.30 -0.20 -18.90
C LEU A 166 -2.05 -1.69 -19.22
N GLY A 167 -3.07 -2.41 -19.68
CA GLY A 167 -2.97 -3.73 -20.27
C GLY A 167 -2.36 -4.78 -19.35
N ALA A 168 -1.47 -5.59 -19.90
CA ALA A 168 -0.81 -6.69 -19.19
C ALA A 168 0.17 -6.22 -18.09
N GLY A 169 0.45 -4.91 -17.99
CA GLY A 169 1.24 -4.35 -16.90
C GLY A 169 0.45 -4.27 -15.59
N LEU A 170 -0.88 -4.25 -15.63
CA LEU A 170 -1.69 -4.17 -14.41
C LEU A 170 -1.50 -5.42 -13.53
N PRO A 171 -1.32 -5.24 -12.22
CA PRO A 171 -1.42 -6.33 -11.26
C PRO A 171 -2.75 -7.06 -11.38
N GLU A 172 -2.77 -8.38 -11.13
CA GLU A 172 -4.01 -9.13 -11.14
C GLU A 172 -4.91 -8.75 -9.95
N ILE A 173 -6.22 -8.60 -10.19
CA ILE A 173 -7.19 -8.37 -9.13
C ILE A 173 -7.16 -9.53 -8.15
N GLY A 174 -7.12 -9.22 -6.85
CA GLY A 174 -7.07 -10.20 -5.77
C GLY A 174 -5.68 -10.77 -5.46
N GLN A 175 -4.69 -10.57 -6.34
CA GLN A 175 -3.31 -10.98 -6.09
C GLN A 175 -2.68 -10.07 -5.02
N GLU A 176 -2.02 -10.67 -4.03
CA GLU A 176 -1.28 -9.92 -3.03
C GLU A 176 0.06 -9.44 -3.59
N GLN A 177 0.29 -8.14 -3.45
CA GLN A 177 1.48 -7.42 -3.89
C GLN A 177 2.15 -6.73 -2.70
N GLU A 178 3.44 -6.47 -2.82
CA GLU A 178 4.20 -5.74 -1.80
C GLU A 178 4.12 -4.25 -2.02
N GLY A 179 3.95 -3.49 -0.94
CA GLY A 179 4.05 -2.05 -0.92
C GLY A 179 4.85 -1.57 0.29
N GLU A 180 5.35 -0.34 0.17
CA GLU A 180 6.04 0.35 1.27
C GLU A 180 5.34 1.66 1.56
N ALA A 181 5.26 2.04 2.83
CA ALA A 181 4.68 3.30 3.26
C ALA A 181 5.53 3.95 4.33
N LEU A 182 5.60 5.28 4.27
CA LEU A 182 6.14 6.12 5.31
C LEU A 182 4.99 6.79 6.06
N PHE A 183 4.92 6.52 7.35
CA PHE A 183 4.00 7.15 8.26
C PHE A 183 4.70 8.26 9.03
N LEU A 184 3.97 9.32 9.33
CA LEU A 184 4.41 10.40 10.21
C LEU A 184 3.47 10.47 11.41
N TYR A 185 4.04 10.77 12.58
CA TYR A 185 3.24 10.97 13.79
C TYR A 185 2.74 12.42 13.86
N GLU A 186 1.44 12.61 13.62
CA GLU A 186 0.78 13.92 13.63
C GLU A 186 -0.51 13.87 14.44
N ASN A 187 -0.75 14.91 15.25
CA ASN A 187 -1.98 15.05 16.05
C ASN A 187 -2.33 13.82 16.90
N GLY A 188 -1.31 13.15 17.46
CA GLY A 188 -1.50 11.97 18.29
C GLY A 188 -1.79 10.67 17.52
N GLN A 189 -1.64 10.68 16.19
CA GLN A 189 -1.93 9.52 15.33
C GLN A 189 -0.85 9.31 14.28
N TRP A 190 -0.58 8.06 13.94
CA TRP A 190 0.25 7.71 12.80
C TRP A 190 -0.56 7.86 11.51
N ARG A 191 -0.08 8.71 10.60
CA ARG A 191 -0.74 8.96 9.30
C ARG A 191 0.19 8.58 8.15
N PRO A 192 -0.31 7.87 7.13
CA PRO A 192 0.48 7.62 5.92
C PRO A 192 0.72 8.94 5.19
N MET A 193 1.99 9.25 4.91
CA MET A 193 2.41 10.45 4.19
C MET A 193 2.86 10.13 2.76
N HIS A 194 3.50 8.99 2.58
CA HIS A 194 3.99 8.53 1.30
C HIS A 194 3.87 7.01 1.21
N TRP A 195 3.65 6.48 0.03
CA TRP A 195 3.63 5.05 -0.25
C TRP A 195 4.07 4.78 -1.67
N THR A 196 4.60 3.59 -1.88
CA THR A 196 5.00 3.08 -3.19
C THR A 196 4.31 1.74 -3.45
N THR A 197 3.95 1.51 -4.70
CA THR A 197 3.30 0.27 -5.14
C THR A 197 3.98 -0.23 -6.41
N PRO A 198 5.18 -0.84 -6.29
CA PRO A 198 6.10 -1.05 -7.41
C PRO A 198 5.47 -1.71 -8.63
N ALA A 199 4.67 -2.76 -8.44
CA ALA A 199 4.02 -3.47 -9.54
C ALA A 199 3.04 -2.59 -10.36
N PHE A 200 2.30 -1.69 -9.68
CA PHE A 200 1.42 -0.75 -10.37
C PHE A 200 2.20 0.43 -10.96
N ASP A 201 3.20 0.93 -10.23
CA ASP A 201 4.04 2.05 -10.66
C ASP A 201 4.81 1.68 -11.94
N GLU A 202 5.32 0.45 -12.04
CA GLU A 202 5.97 -0.09 -13.24
C GLU A 202 5.02 -0.14 -14.45
N ALA A 203 3.76 -0.53 -14.25
CA ALA A 203 2.75 -0.54 -15.31
C ALA A 203 2.50 0.87 -15.89
N VAL A 204 2.44 1.86 -15.00
CA VAL A 204 2.26 3.26 -15.36
C VAL A 204 3.51 3.80 -16.08
N ASP A 205 4.70 3.48 -15.59
CA ASP A 205 5.96 3.91 -16.18
C ASP A 205 6.19 3.29 -17.56
N GLN A 206 5.84 2.00 -17.73
CA GLN A 206 5.84 1.35 -19.04
C GLN A 206 4.91 2.06 -20.02
N PHE A 207 3.70 2.45 -19.59
CA PHE A 207 2.79 3.20 -20.46
C PHE A 207 3.34 4.59 -20.81
N LYS A 208 3.98 5.27 -19.85
CA LYS A 208 4.61 6.58 -20.05
C LYS A 208 5.88 6.54 -20.91
N SER A 209 6.44 5.36 -21.17
CA SER A 209 7.61 5.21 -22.05
C SER A 209 7.29 5.35 -23.54
N LEU A 210 6.05 5.69 -23.92
CA LEU A 210 5.67 5.93 -25.30
C LEU A 210 6.44 7.12 -25.90
N GLU A 211 7.24 6.84 -26.92
CA GLU A 211 8.06 7.84 -27.59
C GLU A 211 7.25 8.67 -28.59
N PRO A 212 7.31 10.02 -28.52
CA PRO A 212 6.66 10.88 -29.50
C PRO A 212 7.34 10.74 -30.87
N ALA A 213 6.55 10.68 -31.94
CA ALA A 213 7.10 10.75 -33.29
C ALA A 213 7.53 12.18 -33.64
N PRO A 214 8.65 12.38 -34.36
CA PRO A 214 8.99 13.68 -34.91
C PRO A 214 7.92 14.15 -35.92
N ARG A 215 7.73 15.46 -35.99
CA ARG A 215 6.74 16.09 -36.87
C ARG A 215 7.19 16.14 -38.32
#